data_AF-A0A7R9ZTM0-F1
#
_entry.id   AF-A0A7R9ZTM0-F1
#
_cell.length_a   1.000
_cell.length_b   1.000
_cell.length_c   1.000
_cell.angle_alpha   90.00
_cell.angle_beta   90.00
_cell.angle_gamma   90.00
#
_symmetry.space_group_name_H-M   'P 1'
#
loop_
_entity.id
_entity.type
_entity.pdbx_description
1 polymer ?
#
loop_
_entity_poly.entity_id
_entity_poly.type
_entity_poly.pdbx_seq_one_letter_code
_entity_poly.pdbx_strand_id
1 'polypeptide(L)'
;ICIREDGLRKIFQDAVEFQILKRLDDNTFMWAHDKLQHVAYSMIPKSYVQETHKVLGMILWEMHNANPENEWMLYMAADQLNHVTDVSDDGLREDIARLSFEAGQLSISKSAFFPALDMLRFAAKHLGNMENSWETTYELSLEVYSTLAQLSIRFLTYEEGLDAATRVDEHAKLLEDKLRAQIVFIRHKVEGENRDYEGAVKSIQNMLLDYGVKIPTTIIPGQQFLENRKLKARLGGGAQTFLTIRKLDEQNVHDKRICNILSLLAHLLEYSFYHKKLNSLNSYATLRILNISLQEGASSDTALAIAHFSGLLGKNGHNEESREWSDVAVKLVDSFPRTIGSRHSN
;
A
#
# COMPACT_ATOMS: atom_id res chain seq x y z
N ILE A 1 -28.96 -32.23 5.03
CA ILE A 1 -28.79 -33.65 4.64
C ILE A 1 -27.41 -34.06 5.16
N CYS A 2 -27.34 -34.93 6.17
CA CYS A 2 -26.05 -35.38 6.71
C CYS A 2 -25.56 -36.55 5.85
N ILE A 3 -24.74 -36.26 4.84
CA ILE A 3 -24.13 -37.27 3.99
C ILE A 3 -22.88 -37.77 4.72
N ARG A 4 -22.86 -39.05 5.10
CA ARG A 4 -21.64 -39.70 5.65
C ARG A 4 -20.54 -39.69 4.59
N GLU A 5 -19.27 -39.74 5.00
CA GLU A 5 -18.11 -39.70 4.08
C GLU A 5 -18.22 -40.73 2.93
N ASP A 6 -18.68 -41.95 3.22
CA ASP A 6 -18.93 -42.99 2.20
C ASP A 6 -20.02 -42.61 1.18
N GLY A 7 -21.03 -41.87 1.63
CA GLY A 7 -22.09 -41.34 0.76
C GLY A 7 -21.57 -40.25 -0.17
N LEU A 8 -20.63 -39.42 0.28
CA LEU A 8 -19.96 -38.42 -0.55
C LEU A 8 -19.07 -39.07 -1.61
N ARG A 9 -18.31 -40.12 -1.23
CA ARG A 9 -17.47 -40.88 -2.17
C ARG A 9 -18.30 -41.48 -3.30
N LYS A 10 -19.47 -42.06 -3.00
CA LYS A 10 -20.38 -42.59 -4.02
C LYS A 10 -20.91 -41.49 -4.95
N ILE A 11 -21.35 -40.35 -4.39
CA ILE A 11 -21.86 -39.23 -5.20
C ILE A 11 -20.79 -38.72 -6.17
N PHE A 12 -19.54 -38.58 -5.71
CA PHE A 12 -18.44 -38.15 -6.58
C PHE A 12 -18.09 -39.21 -7.63
N GLN A 13 -18.15 -40.50 -7.29
CA GLN A 13 -17.96 -41.57 -8.25
C GLN A 13 -19.03 -41.56 -9.33
N ASP A 14 -20.31 -41.48 -8.95
CA ASP A 14 -21.43 -41.36 -9.89
C ASP A 14 -21.23 -40.12 -10.79
N ALA A 15 -20.86 -38.98 -10.22
CA ALA A 15 -20.60 -37.75 -10.98
C ALA A 15 -19.43 -37.88 -11.99
N VAL A 16 -18.42 -38.70 -11.69
CA VAL A 16 -17.33 -39.02 -12.64
C VAL A 16 -17.83 -39.94 -13.75
N GLU A 17 -18.65 -40.95 -13.43
CA GLU A 17 -19.27 -41.84 -14.43
C GLU A 17 -20.17 -41.07 -15.39
N PHE A 18 -20.92 -40.08 -14.89
CA PHE A 18 -21.74 -39.18 -15.70
C PHE A 18 -20.94 -38.06 -16.39
N GLN A 19 -19.61 -38.06 -16.30
CA GLN A 19 -18.71 -37.06 -16.89
C GLN A 19 -19.01 -35.62 -16.43
N ILE A 20 -19.62 -35.46 -15.26
CA ILE A 20 -19.86 -34.15 -14.64
C ILE A 20 -18.55 -33.67 -13.99
N LEU A 21 -17.86 -34.59 -13.33
CA LEU A 21 -16.54 -34.39 -12.73
C LEU A 21 -15.50 -35.25 -13.44
N LYS A 22 -14.24 -34.83 -13.33
CA LYS A 22 -13.05 -35.61 -13.66
C LYS A 22 -12.32 -35.92 -12.37
N ARG A 23 -11.93 -37.19 -12.18
CA ARG A 23 -11.06 -37.61 -11.09
C ARG A 23 -9.61 -37.29 -11.46
N LEU A 24 -8.90 -36.58 -10.58
CA LEU A 24 -7.46 -36.30 -10.75
C LEU A 24 -6.62 -37.31 -9.95
N ASP A 25 -7.02 -37.62 -8.72
CA ASP A 25 -6.43 -38.65 -7.86
C ASP A 25 -7.50 -39.29 -6.93
N ASP A 26 -7.09 -40.02 -5.89
CA ASP A 26 -8.01 -40.73 -4.99
C ASP A 26 -8.99 -39.81 -4.24
N ASN A 27 -8.58 -38.57 -3.97
CA ASN A 27 -9.37 -37.61 -3.18
C ASN A 27 -9.61 -36.27 -3.90
N THR A 28 -9.04 -36.05 -5.09
CA THR A 28 -9.16 -34.80 -5.84
C THR A 28 -10.04 -34.97 -7.07
N PHE A 29 -11.01 -34.07 -7.21
CA PHE A 29 -11.95 -34.00 -8.33
C PHE A 29 -11.96 -32.59 -8.92
N MET A 30 -12.25 -32.50 -10.21
CA MET A 30 -12.37 -31.23 -10.94
C MET A 30 -13.63 -31.26 -11.79
N TRP A 31 -14.27 -30.10 -12.01
CA TRP A 31 -15.36 -29.99 -12.97
C TRP A 31 -14.90 -30.39 -14.38
N ALA A 32 -15.72 -31.18 -15.07
CA ALA A 32 -15.37 -31.57 -16.44
C ALA A 32 -15.38 -30.36 -17.40
N HIS A 33 -16.21 -29.36 -17.10
CA HIS A 33 -16.37 -28.11 -17.86
C HIS A 33 -17.00 -27.00 -16.99
N ASP A 34 -16.57 -25.73 -17.16
CA ASP A 34 -17.05 -24.59 -16.36
C ASP A 34 -18.57 -24.40 -16.41
N LYS A 35 -19.17 -24.64 -17.58
CA LYS A 35 -20.63 -24.62 -17.75
C LYS A 35 -21.38 -25.57 -16.80
N LEU A 36 -20.81 -26.74 -16.45
CA LEU A 36 -21.43 -27.65 -15.50
C LEU A 36 -21.37 -27.09 -14.08
N GLN A 37 -20.25 -26.46 -13.72
CA GLN A 37 -20.14 -25.71 -12.46
C GLN A 37 -21.20 -24.60 -12.40
N HIS A 38 -21.32 -23.78 -13.44
CA HIS A 38 -22.33 -22.72 -13.50
C HIS A 38 -23.76 -23.25 -13.35
N VAL A 39 -24.09 -24.37 -14.03
CA VAL A 39 -25.41 -25.00 -13.91
C VAL A 39 -25.64 -25.51 -12.48
N ALA A 40 -24.67 -26.20 -11.90
CA ALA A 40 -24.76 -26.69 -10.51
C ALA A 40 -24.98 -25.54 -9.51
N TYR A 41 -24.23 -24.44 -9.65
CA TYR A 41 -24.42 -23.24 -8.83
C TYR A 41 -25.81 -22.61 -9.04
N SER A 42 -26.31 -22.57 -10.28
CA SER A 42 -27.65 -22.04 -10.59
C SER A 42 -28.80 -22.87 -10.00
N MET A 43 -28.53 -24.13 -9.64
CA MET A 43 -29.50 -25.03 -9.01
C MET A 43 -29.61 -24.82 -7.50
N ILE A 44 -28.70 -24.05 -6.87
CA ILE A 44 -28.80 -23.70 -5.45
C ILE A 44 -30.05 -22.83 -5.26
N PRO A 45 -31.01 -23.22 -4.40
CA PRO A 45 -32.19 -22.39 -4.20
C PRO A 45 -31.79 -21.03 -3.63
N LYS A 46 -32.45 -19.96 -4.11
CA LYS A 46 -32.10 -18.57 -3.75
C LYS A 46 -31.95 -18.32 -2.25
N SER A 47 -32.75 -19.00 -1.42
CA SER A 47 -32.70 -18.91 0.05
C SER A 47 -31.41 -19.45 0.67
N TYR A 48 -30.68 -20.32 -0.03
CA TYR A 48 -29.43 -20.94 0.43
C TYR A 48 -28.18 -20.34 -0.21
N VAL A 49 -28.31 -19.49 -1.23
CA VAL A 49 -27.16 -18.96 -1.98
C VAL A 49 -26.20 -18.18 -1.07
N GLN A 50 -26.72 -17.26 -0.27
CA GLN A 50 -25.92 -16.45 0.67
C GLN A 50 -25.20 -17.31 1.71
N GLU A 51 -25.93 -18.25 2.33
CA GLU A 51 -25.35 -19.17 3.31
C GLU A 51 -24.30 -20.10 2.68
N THR A 52 -24.52 -20.54 1.44
CA THR A 52 -23.56 -21.39 0.72
C THR A 52 -22.26 -20.63 0.45
N HIS A 53 -22.36 -19.39 -0.06
CA HIS A 53 -21.18 -18.53 -0.25
C HIS A 53 -20.43 -18.29 1.05
N LYS A 54 -21.15 -18.00 2.15
CA LYS A 54 -20.58 -17.83 3.48
C LYS A 54 -19.82 -19.08 3.92
N VAL A 55 -20.46 -20.25 3.93
CA VAL A 55 -19.86 -21.50 4.40
C VAL A 55 -18.64 -21.88 3.54
N LEU A 56 -18.77 -21.81 2.22
CA LEU A 56 -17.65 -22.12 1.32
C LEU A 56 -16.48 -21.16 1.51
N GLY A 57 -16.77 -19.86 1.63
CA GLY A 57 -15.76 -18.84 1.85
C GLY A 57 -15.00 -19.05 3.17
N MET A 58 -15.71 -19.32 4.26
CA MET A 58 -15.08 -19.60 5.55
C MET A 58 -14.23 -20.88 5.53
N ILE A 59 -14.71 -21.96 4.92
CA ILE A 59 -13.93 -23.20 4.78
C ILE A 59 -12.65 -22.95 3.97
N LEU A 60 -12.75 -22.24 2.85
CA LEU A 60 -11.59 -21.91 2.01
C LEU A 60 -10.59 -21.02 2.76
N TRP A 61 -11.07 -20.10 3.59
CA TRP A 61 -10.22 -19.26 4.41
C TRP A 61 -9.52 -20.05 5.52
N GLU A 62 -10.22 -20.95 6.21
CA GLU A 62 -9.61 -21.87 7.18
C GLU A 62 -8.53 -22.75 6.52
N MET A 63 -8.79 -23.26 5.32
CA MET A 63 -7.82 -24.02 4.54
C MET A 63 -6.60 -23.17 4.14
N HIS A 64 -6.82 -21.91 3.75
CA HIS A 64 -5.73 -20.98 3.48
C HIS A 64 -4.89 -20.72 4.73
N ASN A 65 -5.51 -20.47 5.89
CA ASN A 65 -4.80 -20.24 7.15
C ASN A 65 -3.97 -21.46 7.57
N ALA A 66 -4.42 -22.67 7.25
CA ALA A 66 -3.66 -23.90 7.47
C ALA A 66 -2.51 -24.11 6.46
N ASN A 67 -2.59 -23.51 5.26
CA ASN A 67 -1.56 -23.59 4.23
C ASN A 67 -1.42 -22.25 3.45
N PRO A 68 -0.79 -21.22 4.06
CA PRO A 68 -0.77 -19.87 3.50
C PRO A 68 -0.03 -19.74 2.16
N GLU A 69 0.89 -20.66 1.87
CA GLU A 69 1.61 -20.73 0.58
C GLU A 69 0.65 -20.92 -0.61
N ASN A 70 -0.56 -21.41 -0.34
CA ASN A 70 -1.56 -21.67 -1.35
C ASN A 70 -2.46 -20.44 -1.60
N GLU A 71 -1.88 -19.44 -2.25
CA GLU A 71 -2.48 -18.13 -2.54
C GLU A 71 -3.88 -18.20 -3.20
N TRP A 72 -4.16 -19.20 -4.04
CA TRP A 72 -5.48 -19.28 -4.71
C TRP A 72 -6.63 -19.49 -3.75
N MET A 73 -6.39 -20.12 -2.60
CA MET A 73 -7.43 -20.36 -1.59
C MET A 73 -7.90 -19.02 -0.98
N LEU A 74 -6.98 -18.08 -0.76
CA LEU A 74 -7.30 -16.73 -0.28
C LEU A 74 -8.20 -16.00 -1.28
N TYR A 75 -7.85 -16.03 -2.57
CA TYR A 75 -8.66 -15.40 -3.62
C TYR A 75 -10.04 -16.04 -3.75
N MET A 76 -10.12 -17.38 -3.71
CA MET A 76 -11.41 -18.05 -3.78
C MET A 76 -12.26 -17.81 -2.53
N ALA A 77 -11.65 -17.75 -1.34
CA ALA A 77 -12.35 -17.40 -0.11
C ALA A 77 -12.92 -15.98 -0.21
N ALA A 78 -12.11 -15.00 -0.64
CA ALA A 78 -12.53 -13.61 -0.80
C ALA A 78 -13.65 -13.48 -1.84
N ASP A 79 -13.53 -14.14 -2.99
CA ASP A 79 -14.56 -14.19 -4.02
C ASP A 79 -15.89 -14.75 -3.48
N GLN A 80 -15.86 -15.88 -2.77
CA GLN A 80 -17.06 -16.44 -2.14
C GLN A 80 -17.69 -15.48 -1.14
N LEU A 81 -16.89 -14.88 -0.24
CA LEU A 81 -17.43 -14.00 0.80
C LEU A 81 -17.90 -12.64 0.25
N ASN A 82 -17.33 -12.15 -0.84
CA ASN A 82 -17.78 -10.92 -1.52
C ASN A 82 -19.22 -11.01 -2.05
N HIS A 83 -19.74 -12.23 -2.25
CA HIS A 83 -21.14 -12.46 -2.61
C HIS A 83 -22.10 -12.40 -1.42
N VAL A 84 -21.58 -12.37 -0.18
CA VAL A 84 -22.39 -12.31 1.04
C VAL A 84 -22.77 -10.85 1.34
N THR A 85 -24.03 -10.49 1.10
CA THR A 85 -24.52 -9.11 1.22
C THR A 85 -25.31 -8.85 2.50
N ASP A 86 -25.93 -9.89 3.08
CA ASP A 86 -26.79 -9.78 4.26
C ASP A 86 -26.06 -10.31 5.51
N VAL A 87 -25.13 -9.49 6.02
CA VAL A 87 -24.34 -9.81 7.21
C VAL A 87 -24.87 -9.00 8.39
N SER A 88 -25.55 -9.66 9.33
CA SER A 88 -26.06 -9.01 10.54
C SER A 88 -25.08 -8.99 11.71
N ASP A 89 -24.00 -9.77 11.62
CA ASP A 89 -22.99 -9.91 12.67
C ASP A 89 -21.73 -9.11 12.33
N ASP A 90 -21.36 -8.18 13.20
CA ASP A 90 -20.17 -7.33 13.01
C ASP A 90 -18.86 -8.14 13.06
N GLY A 91 -18.82 -9.26 13.80
CA GLY A 91 -17.67 -10.17 13.78
C GLY A 91 -17.42 -10.74 12.39
N LEU A 92 -18.47 -11.25 11.74
CA LEU A 92 -18.38 -11.71 10.36
C LEU A 92 -18.05 -10.58 9.37
N ARG A 93 -18.52 -9.34 9.60
CA ARG A 93 -18.13 -8.19 8.75
C ARG A 93 -16.64 -7.90 8.85
N GLU A 94 -16.09 -7.92 10.05
CA GLU A 94 -14.67 -7.75 10.29
C GLU A 94 -13.85 -8.84 9.60
N ASP A 95 -14.26 -10.11 9.75
CA ASP A 95 -13.63 -11.27 9.11
C ASP A 95 -13.59 -11.14 7.58
N ILE A 96 -14.73 -10.79 6.96
CA ILE A 96 -14.80 -10.57 5.52
C ILE A 96 -13.90 -9.39 5.12
N ALA A 97 -13.92 -8.29 5.88
CA ALA A 97 -13.09 -7.13 5.58
C ALA A 97 -11.59 -7.45 5.66
N ARG A 98 -11.18 -8.25 6.66
CA ARG A 98 -9.80 -8.70 6.86
C ARG A 98 -9.35 -9.59 5.70
N LEU A 99 -10.16 -10.59 5.35
CA LEU A 99 -9.89 -11.48 4.23
C LEU A 99 -9.74 -10.71 2.91
N SER A 100 -10.68 -9.79 2.61
CA SER A 100 -10.62 -8.98 1.40
C SER A 100 -9.41 -8.02 1.43
N PHE A 101 -9.03 -7.50 2.60
CA PHE A 101 -7.81 -6.71 2.72
C PHE A 101 -6.55 -7.53 2.43
N GLU A 102 -6.42 -8.74 2.99
CA GLU A 102 -5.30 -9.65 2.74
C GLU A 102 -5.19 -10.02 1.25
N ALA A 103 -6.32 -10.35 0.60
CA ALA A 103 -6.38 -10.62 -0.84
C ALA A 103 -5.99 -9.39 -1.68
N GLY A 104 -6.41 -8.19 -1.25
CA GLY A 104 -6.03 -6.92 -1.87
C GLY A 104 -4.53 -6.63 -1.74
N GLN A 105 -3.96 -6.84 -0.56
CA GLN A 105 -2.53 -6.73 -0.31
C GLN A 105 -1.72 -7.70 -1.18
N LEU A 106 -2.13 -8.97 -1.24
CA LEU A 106 -1.51 -9.96 -2.12
C LEU A 106 -1.58 -9.53 -3.58
N SER A 107 -2.72 -9.02 -4.04
CA SER A 107 -2.90 -8.50 -5.40
C SER A 107 -1.92 -7.36 -5.71
N ILE A 108 -1.74 -6.41 -4.79
CA ILE A 108 -0.76 -5.31 -4.91
C ILE A 108 0.65 -5.88 -5.10
N SER A 109 1.03 -6.89 -4.32
CA SER A 109 2.36 -7.51 -4.41
C SER A 109 2.66 -8.16 -5.75
N LYS A 110 1.62 -8.61 -6.46
CA LYS A 110 1.68 -9.19 -7.81
C LYS A 110 1.41 -8.14 -8.91
N SER A 111 1.34 -6.86 -8.54
CA SER A 111 0.98 -5.74 -9.43
C SER A 111 -0.40 -5.87 -10.10
N ALA A 112 -1.31 -6.67 -9.51
CA ALA A 112 -2.68 -6.84 -9.96
C ALA A 112 -3.59 -5.76 -9.35
N PHE A 113 -3.39 -4.50 -9.76
CA PHE A 113 -3.98 -3.35 -9.07
C PHE A 113 -5.49 -3.20 -9.21
N PHE A 114 -6.09 -3.61 -10.34
CA PHE A 114 -7.55 -3.57 -10.47
C PHE A 114 -8.26 -4.59 -9.56
N PRO A 115 -7.85 -5.88 -9.54
CA PRO A 115 -8.32 -6.81 -8.50
C PRO A 115 -8.09 -6.30 -7.07
N ALA A 116 -6.93 -5.69 -6.80
CA ALA A 116 -6.65 -5.11 -5.49
C ALA A 116 -7.66 -4.02 -5.10
N LEU A 117 -7.99 -3.11 -6.01
CA LEU A 117 -9.00 -2.06 -5.78
C LEU A 117 -10.36 -2.67 -5.46
N ASP A 118 -10.79 -3.69 -6.20
CA ASP A 118 -12.08 -4.34 -5.95
C ASP A 118 -12.12 -4.98 -4.56
N MET A 119 -11.05 -5.69 -4.17
CA MET A 119 -10.93 -6.29 -2.84
C MET A 119 -10.92 -5.24 -1.72
N LEU A 120 -10.22 -4.12 -1.92
CA LEU A 120 -10.21 -3.00 -0.96
C LEU A 120 -11.58 -2.32 -0.84
N ARG A 121 -12.33 -2.18 -1.95
CA ARG A 121 -13.70 -1.67 -1.94
C ARG A 121 -14.62 -2.58 -1.15
N PHE A 122 -14.50 -3.89 -1.32
CA PHE A 122 -15.25 -4.86 -0.53
C PHE A 122 -14.93 -4.72 0.95
N ALA A 123 -13.64 -4.69 1.32
CA ALA A 123 -13.24 -4.48 2.71
C ALA A 123 -13.81 -3.18 3.31
N ALA A 124 -13.67 -2.06 2.60
CA ALA A 124 -14.19 -0.76 3.01
C ALA A 124 -15.71 -0.74 3.13
N LYS A 125 -16.43 -1.46 2.26
CA LYS A 125 -17.89 -1.62 2.33
C LYS A 125 -18.31 -2.37 3.59
N HIS A 126 -17.64 -3.46 3.95
CA HIS A 126 -17.99 -4.23 5.15
C HIS A 126 -17.70 -3.43 6.43
N LEU A 127 -16.55 -2.76 6.51
CA LEU A 127 -16.18 -1.88 7.63
C LEU A 127 -17.12 -0.67 7.75
N GLY A 128 -17.49 -0.03 6.64
CA GLY A 128 -18.36 1.14 6.64
C GLY A 128 -19.81 0.85 7.04
N ASN A 129 -20.20 -0.42 7.08
CA ASN A 129 -21.51 -0.87 7.53
C ASN A 129 -21.52 -1.37 8.98
N MET A 130 -20.37 -1.42 9.65
CA MET A 130 -20.28 -1.65 11.09
C MET A 130 -20.53 -0.33 11.81
N GLU A 131 -21.19 -0.34 12.97
CA GLU A 131 -21.56 0.89 13.68
C GLU A 131 -20.34 1.67 14.20
N ASN A 132 -19.31 0.96 14.66
CA ASN A 132 -18.14 1.55 15.33
C ASN A 132 -16.80 1.00 14.81
N SER A 133 -16.65 0.76 13.50
CA SER A 133 -15.44 0.13 12.93
C SER A 133 -14.13 0.85 13.30
N TRP A 134 -14.14 2.18 13.38
CA TRP A 134 -12.97 2.97 13.80
C TRP A 134 -12.63 2.84 15.29
N GLU A 135 -13.54 2.36 16.12
CA GLU A 135 -13.30 2.08 17.54
C GLU A 135 -12.91 0.61 17.75
N THR A 136 -13.67 -0.32 17.16
CA THR A 136 -13.52 -1.77 17.38
C THR A 136 -12.43 -2.40 16.52
N THR A 137 -12.19 -1.86 15.32
CA THR A 137 -11.26 -2.40 14.30
C THR A 137 -10.34 -1.33 13.75
N TYR A 138 -9.86 -0.44 14.62
CA TYR A 138 -9.12 0.77 14.23
C TYR A 138 -7.98 0.49 13.24
N GLU A 139 -7.12 -0.49 13.53
CA GLU A 139 -5.95 -0.80 12.71
C GLU A 139 -6.34 -1.29 11.32
N LEU A 140 -7.34 -2.19 11.24
CA LEU A 140 -7.87 -2.68 9.97
C LEU A 140 -8.54 -1.55 9.17
N SER A 141 -9.32 -0.71 9.83
CA SER A 141 -9.98 0.44 9.20
C SER A 141 -8.97 1.44 8.65
N LEU A 142 -7.96 1.79 9.45
CA LEU A 142 -6.89 2.68 9.05
C LEU A 142 -6.15 2.13 7.82
N GLU A 143 -5.78 0.86 7.83
CA GLU A 143 -5.03 0.23 6.73
C GLU A 143 -5.87 0.07 5.45
N VAL A 144 -7.13 -0.36 5.56
CA VAL A 144 -8.03 -0.50 4.41
C VAL A 144 -8.28 0.84 3.74
N TYR A 145 -8.74 1.85 4.50
CA TYR A 145 -9.07 3.14 3.90
C TYR A 145 -7.82 3.89 3.43
N SER A 146 -6.68 3.79 4.13
CA SER A 146 -5.43 4.40 3.67
C SER A 146 -4.92 3.76 2.38
N THR A 147 -5.03 2.43 2.24
CA THR A 147 -4.60 1.71 1.04
C THR A 147 -5.52 1.99 -0.13
N LEU A 148 -6.84 1.97 0.11
CA LEU A 148 -7.84 2.34 -0.88
C LEU A 148 -7.60 3.77 -1.39
N ALA A 149 -7.43 4.74 -0.49
CA ALA A 149 -7.20 6.13 -0.86
C ALA A 149 -5.98 6.31 -1.78
N GLN A 150 -4.86 5.67 -1.44
CA GLN A 150 -3.62 5.75 -2.21
C GLN A 150 -3.69 5.04 -3.56
N LEU A 151 -4.41 3.93 -3.64
CA LEU A 151 -4.54 3.18 -4.88
C LEU A 151 -5.54 3.88 -5.82
N SER A 152 -6.68 4.31 -5.31
CA SER A 152 -7.73 5.01 -6.06
C SER A 152 -7.23 6.28 -6.72
N ILE A 153 -6.47 7.12 -5.99
CA ILE A 153 -5.88 8.34 -6.56
C ILE A 153 -4.92 8.03 -7.73
N ARG A 154 -4.11 6.97 -7.62
CA ARG A 154 -3.15 6.56 -8.66
C ARG A 154 -3.85 6.06 -9.92
N PHE A 155 -5.01 5.44 -9.77
CA PHE A 155 -5.82 4.91 -10.88
C PHE A 155 -6.96 5.84 -11.29
N LEU A 156 -6.84 7.14 -10.97
CA LEU A 156 -7.73 8.22 -11.41
C LEU A 156 -9.19 8.10 -10.92
N THR A 157 -9.45 7.30 -9.89
CA THR A 157 -10.73 7.31 -9.17
C THR A 157 -10.70 8.33 -8.04
N TYR A 158 -10.55 9.61 -8.42
CA TYR A 158 -10.29 10.72 -7.50
C TYR A 158 -11.31 10.86 -6.37
N GLU A 159 -12.60 10.81 -6.69
CA GLU A 159 -13.69 10.97 -5.70
C GLU A 159 -13.62 9.88 -4.61
N GLU A 160 -13.45 8.63 -5.03
CA GLU A 160 -13.27 7.49 -4.12
C GLU A 160 -12.00 7.65 -3.26
N GLY A 161 -10.89 8.06 -3.89
CA GLY A 161 -9.64 8.30 -3.17
C GLY A 161 -9.77 9.39 -2.11
N LEU A 162 -10.49 10.47 -2.42
CA LEU A 162 -10.75 11.58 -1.51
C LEU A 162 -11.72 11.22 -0.39
N ASP A 163 -12.78 10.45 -0.66
CA ASP A 163 -13.70 9.97 0.39
C ASP A 163 -12.95 9.09 1.40
N ALA A 164 -12.18 8.11 0.90
CA ALA A 164 -11.38 7.23 1.76
C ALA A 164 -10.32 8.01 2.56
N ALA A 165 -9.65 8.98 1.94
CA ALA A 165 -8.69 9.85 2.63
C ALA A 165 -9.35 10.72 3.72
N THR A 166 -10.56 11.22 3.45
CA THR A 166 -11.33 12.04 4.41
C THR A 166 -11.70 11.21 5.63
N ARG A 167 -12.18 9.98 5.44
CA ARG A 167 -12.49 9.06 6.55
C ARG A 167 -11.27 8.82 7.44
N VAL A 168 -10.10 8.61 6.85
CA VAL A 168 -8.83 8.46 7.60
C VAL A 168 -8.50 9.74 8.37
N ASP A 169 -8.57 10.91 7.74
CA ASP A 169 -8.21 12.18 8.40
C ASP A 169 -9.16 12.52 9.56
N GLU A 170 -10.43 12.16 9.46
CA GLU A 170 -11.43 12.36 10.53
C GLU A 170 -11.22 11.43 11.72
N HIS A 171 -10.81 10.18 11.50
CA HIS A 171 -10.78 9.15 12.54
C HIS A 171 -9.36 8.78 13.05
N ALA A 172 -8.31 9.21 12.35
CA ALA A 172 -6.94 8.94 12.76
C ALA A 172 -6.62 9.51 14.15
N LYS A 173 -6.14 8.63 15.03
CA LYS A 173 -5.82 8.92 16.44
C LYS A 173 -4.46 9.61 16.60
N LEU A 174 -3.55 9.39 15.66
CA LEU A 174 -2.17 9.90 15.68
C LEU A 174 -1.87 10.73 14.42
N LEU A 175 -0.94 11.68 14.55
CA LEU A 175 -0.43 12.44 13.40
C LEU A 175 0.19 11.50 12.35
N GLU A 176 0.88 10.46 12.82
CA GLU A 176 1.57 9.48 11.99
C GLU A 176 0.62 8.65 11.12
N ASP A 177 -0.64 8.50 11.54
CA ASP A 177 -1.67 7.72 10.83
C ASP A 177 -2.30 8.53 9.69
N LYS A 178 -2.24 9.87 9.77
CA LYS A 178 -2.82 10.78 8.77
C LYS A 178 -2.00 10.91 7.49
N LEU A 179 -0.69 10.62 7.54
CA LEU A 179 0.23 10.95 6.43
C LEU A 179 -0.24 10.38 5.08
N ARG A 180 -0.64 9.11 5.04
CA ARG A 180 -1.05 8.42 3.81
C ARG A 180 -2.24 9.11 3.15
N ALA A 181 -3.25 9.48 3.94
CA ALA A 181 -4.43 10.22 3.49
C ALA A 181 -4.08 11.66 3.08
N GLN A 182 -3.22 12.34 3.84
CA GLN A 182 -2.86 13.72 3.53
C GLN A 182 -2.04 13.83 2.23
N ILE A 183 -1.21 12.84 1.91
CA ILE A 183 -0.52 12.74 0.61
C ILE A 183 -1.53 12.64 -0.54
N VAL A 184 -2.67 11.96 -0.36
CA VAL A 184 -3.73 11.87 -1.37
C VAL A 184 -4.32 13.25 -1.66
N PHE A 185 -4.59 14.07 -0.64
CA PHE A 185 -5.04 15.44 -0.82
C PHE A 185 -4.01 16.30 -1.57
N ILE A 186 -2.71 16.15 -1.24
CA ILE A 186 -1.64 16.86 -1.95
C ILE A 186 -1.59 16.45 -3.42
N ARG A 187 -1.61 15.15 -3.70
CA ARG A 187 -1.56 14.61 -5.06
C ARG A 187 -2.74 15.09 -5.89
N HIS A 188 -3.95 15.08 -5.34
CA HIS A 188 -5.15 15.57 -6.02
C HIS A 188 -5.01 17.04 -6.45
N LYS A 189 -4.39 17.91 -5.64
CA LYS A 189 -4.13 19.31 -6.03
C LYS A 189 -3.25 19.43 -7.27
N VAL A 190 -2.27 18.53 -7.40
CA VAL A 190 -1.27 18.55 -8.47
C VAL A 190 -1.79 17.89 -9.75
N GLU A 191 -2.56 16.82 -9.61
CA GLU A 191 -3.08 16.04 -10.75
C GLU A 191 -4.42 16.56 -11.27
N GLY A 192 -5.14 17.37 -10.48
CA GLY A 192 -6.36 18.05 -10.90
C GLY A 192 -6.13 19.12 -11.98
N GLU A 193 -7.22 19.66 -12.53
CA GLU A 193 -7.20 20.57 -13.69
C GLU A 193 -6.29 21.80 -13.51
N ASN A 194 -6.22 22.33 -12.28
CA ASN A 194 -5.46 23.54 -11.97
C ASN A 194 -3.97 23.30 -11.71
N ARG A 195 -3.53 22.04 -11.52
CA ARG A 195 -2.15 21.64 -11.21
C ARG A 195 -1.47 22.56 -10.18
N ASP A 196 -2.05 22.65 -9.00
CA ASP A 196 -1.64 23.59 -7.94
C ASP A 196 -0.40 23.09 -7.18
N TYR A 197 0.77 23.17 -7.84
CA TYR A 197 2.06 22.82 -7.25
C TYR A 197 2.46 23.74 -6.08
N GLU A 198 2.11 25.03 -6.14
CA GLU A 198 2.43 25.98 -5.05
C GLU A 198 1.62 25.66 -3.80
N GLY A 199 0.33 25.38 -3.94
CA GLY A 199 -0.54 24.94 -2.84
C GLY A 199 -0.16 23.58 -2.29
N ALA A 200 0.28 22.64 -3.13
CA ALA A 200 0.83 21.35 -2.71
C ALA A 200 2.10 21.53 -1.84
N VAL A 201 3.05 22.34 -2.30
CA VAL A 201 4.28 22.68 -1.56
C VAL A 201 3.95 23.34 -0.22
N LYS A 202 3.01 24.28 -0.19
CA LYS A 202 2.58 24.94 1.05
C LYS A 202 1.93 23.97 2.02
N SER A 203 1.09 23.04 1.53
CA SER A 203 0.53 21.96 2.35
C SER A 203 1.63 21.10 2.97
N ILE A 204 2.61 20.66 2.19
CA ILE A 204 3.74 19.85 2.69
C ILE A 204 4.56 20.61 3.73
N GLN A 205 4.81 21.91 3.52
CA GLN A 205 5.55 22.74 4.48
C GLN A 205 4.81 22.85 5.83
N ASN A 206 3.49 23.00 5.81
CA ASN A 206 2.67 23.02 7.03
C ASN A 206 2.73 21.67 7.75
N MET A 207 2.60 20.56 7.00
CA MET A 207 2.69 19.23 7.59
C MET A 207 4.07 18.98 8.20
N LEU A 208 5.15 19.34 7.51
CA LEU A 208 6.50 19.26 8.07
C LEU A 208 6.66 20.09 9.36
N LEU A 209 5.96 21.22 9.47
CA LEU A 209 5.93 22.02 10.70
C LEU A 209 5.23 21.28 11.85
N ASP A 210 4.17 20.53 11.59
CA ASP A 210 3.53 19.65 12.59
C ASP A 210 4.50 18.56 13.07
N TYR A 211 5.43 18.14 12.20
CA TYR A 211 6.55 17.27 12.57
C TYR A 211 7.71 17.98 13.30
N GLY A 212 7.63 19.30 13.48
CA GLY A 212 8.70 20.13 14.07
C GLY A 212 9.81 20.51 13.09
N VAL A 213 9.64 20.24 11.79
CA VAL A 213 10.62 20.50 10.73
C VAL A 213 10.23 21.76 9.96
N LYS A 214 10.91 22.86 10.26
CA LYS A 214 10.69 24.12 9.55
C LYS A 214 11.41 24.13 8.20
N ILE A 215 10.65 24.27 7.12
CA ILE A 215 11.17 24.47 5.77
C ILE A 215 10.86 25.90 5.31
N PRO A 216 11.86 26.69 4.87
CA PRO A 216 11.62 28.04 4.36
C PRO A 216 10.86 28.01 3.02
N THR A 217 9.97 28.98 2.80
CA THR A 217 9.27 29.17 1.52
C THR A 217 10.23 29.60 0.40
N THR A 218 11.20 30.45 0.74
CA THR A 218 12.25 30.91 -0.17
C THR A 218 13.59 30.51 0.39
N ILE A 219 14.37 29.77 -0.39
CA ILE A 219 15.73 29.36 -0.02
C ILE A 219 16.72 30.45 -0.44
N ILE A 220 17.43 31.01 0.53
CA ILE A 220 18.56 31.92 0.27
C ILE A 220 19.85 31.11 0.09
N PRO A 221 20.83 31.59 -0.71
CA PRO A 221 22.06 30.84 -0.99
C PRO A 221 22.82 30.36 0.26
N GLY A 222 22.82 31.15 1.34
CA GLY A 222 23.46 30.78 2.61
C GLY A 222 22.85 29.53 3.27
N GLN A 223 21.54 29.31 3.16
CA GLN A 223 20.88 28.12 3.71
C GLN A 223 21.28 26.85 2.96
N GLN A 224 21.33 26.92 1.62
CA GLN A 224 21.76 25.80 0.79
C GLN A 224 23.25 25.49 1.01
N PHE A 225 24.08 26.53 1.14
CA PHE A 225 25.49 26.37 1.48
C PHE A 225 25.68 25.65 2.83
N LEU A 226 24.90 26.02 3.85
CA LEU A 226 24.95 25.36 5.16
C LEU A 226 24.55 23.89 5.09
N GLU A 227 23.47 23.54 4.39
CA GLU A 227 23.06 22.14 4.23
C GLU A 227 24.12 21.32 3.47
N ASN A 228 24.72 21.89 2.42
CA ASN A 228 25.80 21.22 1.68
C ASN A 228 27.05 21.04 2.54
N ARG A 229 27.43 22.03 3.35
CA ARG A 229 28.55 21.94 4.28
C ARG A 229 28.31 20.84 5.34
N LYS A 230 27.10 20.73 5.87
CA LYS A 230 26.72 19.66 6.80
C LYS A 230 26.81 18.28 6.13
N LEU A 231 26.32 18.16 4.90
CA LEU A 231 26.38 16.90 4.15
C LEU A 231 27.82 16.45 3.95
N LYS A 232 28.69 17.34 3.45
CA LYS A 232 30.12 17.05 3.28
C LYS A 232 30.81 16.63 4.58
N ALA A 233 30.50 17.29 5.69
CA ALA A 233 31.07 16.94 6.99
C ALA A 233 30.61 15.55 7.50
N ARG A 234 29.39 15.12 7.16
CA ARG A 234 28.82 13.84 7.60
C ARG A 234 29.19 12.67 6.70
N LEU A 235 29.45 12.91 5.40
CA LEU A 235 29.71 11.83 4.47
C LEU A 235 30.95 11.02 4.84
N GLY A 236 32.03 11.66 5.32
CA GLY A 236 33.23 11.00 5.89
C GLY A 236 34.01 10.01 4.99
N GLY A 237 33.42 9.54 3.90
CA GLY A 237 33.86 8.44 3.04
C GLY A 237 33.06 8.32 1.73
N GLY A 238 32.40 9.41 1.28
CA GLY A 238 31.69 9.47 -0.01
C GLY A 238 30.26 8.95 0.01
N ALA A 239 29.68 8.69 -1.16
CA ALA A 239 28.28 8.25 -1.30
C ALA A 239 28.06 6.87 -0.64
N GLN A 240 29.10 6.03 -0.63
CA GLN A 240 29.07 4.67 -0.10
C GLN A 240 28.62 4.60 1.38
N THR A 241 28.79 5.68 2.15
CA THR A 241 28.33 5.78 3.54
C THR A 241 26.84 5.45 3.68
N PHE A 242 25.99 5.82 2.71
CA PHE A 242 24.55 5.53 2.75
C PHE A 242 24.21 4.04 2.73
N LEU A 243 25.11 3.18 2.24
CA LEU A 243 24.92 1.73 2.25
C LEU A 243 25.28 1.09 3.59
N THR A 244 25.91 1.84 4.49
CA THR A 244 26.39 1.35 5.79
C THR A 244 25.61 1.90 6.99
N ILE A 245 24.87 3.00 6.81
CA ILE A 245 24.00 3.53 7.86
C ILE A 245 22.83 2.60 8.13
N ARG A 246 22.27 2.69 9.35
CA ARG A 246 21.12 1.87 9.74
C ARG A 246 19.90 2.17 8.85
N LYS A 247 19.06 1.16 8.63
CA LYS A 247 17.74 1.30 8.00
C LYS A 247 16.71 1.60 9.07
N LEU A 248 15.80 2.52 8.77
CA LEU A 248 14.70 2.87 9.66
C LEU A 248 13.65 1.75 9.67
N ASP A 249 13.15 1.42 10.85
CA ASP A 249 12.08 0.42 11.04
C ASP A 249 10.76 1.12 11.33
N GLU A 250 9.79 1.06 10.42
CA GLU A 250 8.48 1.72 10.58
C GLU A 250 7.64 1.13 11.73
N GLN A 251 8.00 -0.03 12.30
CA GLN A 251 7.37 -0.55 13.53
C GLN A 251 7.79 0.23 14.77
N ASN A 252 8.98 0.85 14.75
CA ASN A 252 9.42 1.72 15.82
C ASN A 252 8.81 3.12 15.66
N VAL A 253 8.16 3.63 16.71
CA VAL A 253 7.44 4.93 16.68
C VAL A 253 8.34 6.11 16.29
N HIS A 254 9.58 6.14 16.78
CA HIS A 254 10.54 7.18 16.44
C HIS A 254 10.94 7.08 14.96
N ASP A 255 11.26 5.89 14.49
CA ASP A 255 11.68 5.67 13.11
C ASP A 255 10.52 5.90 12.12
N LYS A 256 9.28 5.50 12.45
CA LYS A 256 8.06 5.84 11.68
C LYS A 256 7.92 7.35 11.51
N ARG A 257 8.16 8.11 12.57
CA ARG A 257 8.16 9.58 12.53
C ARG A 257 9.23 10.14 11.59
N ILE A 258 10.46 9.60 11.63
CA ILE A 258 11.52 10.01 10.71
C ILE A 258 11.17 9.64 9.26
N CYS A 259 10.66 8.43 9.00
CA CYS A 259 10.17 8.02 7.69
C CYS A 259 9.09 8.97 7.16
N ASN A 260 8.17 9.42 8.01
CA ASN A 260 7.14 10.41 7.64
C ASN A 260 7.76 11.74 7.19
N ILE A 261 8.75 12.24 7.94
CA ILE A 261 9.49 13.46 7.58
C ILE A 261 10.21 13.28 6.23
N LEU A 262 10.91 12.16 6.04
CA LEU A 262 11.65 11.88 4.80
C LEU A 262 10.70 11.78 3.60
N SER A 263 9.56 11.12 3.75
CA SER A 263 8.52 11.03 2.70
C SER A 263 7.92 12.38 2.36
N LEU A 264 7.61 13.22 3.35
CA LEU A 264 7.13 14.59 3.10
C LEU A 264 8.17 15.43 2.35
N LEU A 265 9.45 15.32 2.74
CA LEU A 265 10.54 15.98 2.01
C LEU A 265 10.72 15.44 0.59
N ALA A 266 10.50 14.14 0.36
CA ALA A 266 10.54 13.54 -0.97
C ALA A 266 9.42 14.06 -1.88
N HIS A 267 8.19 14.17 -1.36
CA HIS A 267 7.10 14.82 -2.09
C HIS A 267 7.36 16.31 -2.32
N LEU A 268 7.98 17.00 -1.35
CA LEU A 268 8.41 18.39 -1.52
C LEU A 268 9.41 18.51 -2.67
N LEU A 269 10.38 17.61 -2.72
CA LEU A 269 11.36 17.49 -3.79
C LEU A 269 10.67 17.26 -5.15
N GLU A 270 9.77 16.29 -5.25
CA GLU A 270 9.03 15.98 -6.48
C GLU A 270 8.23 17.19 -6.99
N TYR A 271 7.37 17.78 -6.14
CA TYR A 271 6.47 18.85 -6.59
C TYR A 271 7.16 20.19 -6.79
N SER A 272 8.27 20.46 -6.09
CA SER A 272 9.09 21.65 -6.36
C SER A 272 9.87 21.55 -7.68
N PHE A 273 10.11 20.35 -8.22
CA PHE A 273 10.83 20.16 -9.48
C PHE A 273 10.05 20.71 -10.68
N TYR A 274 8.72 20.58 -10.67
CA TYR A 274 7.86 20.97 -11.80
C TYR A 274 7.60 22.48 -11.88
N HIS A 275 8.00 23.25 -10.87
CA HIS A 275 7.80 24.69 -10.85
C HIS A 275 9.13 25.44 -10.81
N LYS A 276 9.52 26.11 -11.91
CA LYS A 276 10.84 26.76 -12.06
C LYS A 276 11.23 27.70 -10.92
N LYS A 277 10.26 28.37 -10.28
CA LYS A 277 10.53 29.28 -9.15
C LYS A 277 10.93 28.55 -7.86
N LEU A 278 10.72 27.24 -7.79
CA LEU A 278 10.98 26.39 -6.61
C LEU A 278 12.22 25.50 -6.74
N ASN A 279 13.06 25.70 -7.78
CA ASN A 279 14.27 24.89 -7.99
C ASN A 279 15.26 24.93 -6.80
N SER A 280 15.36 26.06 -6.10
CA SER A 280 16.20 26.17 -4.91
C SER A 280 15.64 25.38 -3.72
N LEU A 281 14.31 25.29 -3.62
CA LEU A 281 13.61 24.45 -2.65
C LEU A 281 13.82 22.96 -2.94
N ASN A 282 13.78 22.56 -4.21
CA ASN A 282 14.08 21.20 -4.64
C ASN A 282 15.49 20.77 -4.17
N SER A 283 16.52 21.56 -4.50
CA SER A 283 17.90 21.27 -4.09
C SER A 283 18.08 21.27 -2.57
N TYR A 284 17.39 22.17 -1.87
CA TYR A 284 17.41 22.22 -0.41
C TYR A 284 16.77 20.96 0.21
N ALA A 285 15.62 20.52 -0.30
CA ALA A 285 14.94 19.31 0.15
C ALA A 285 15.82 18.06 -0.06
N THR A 286 16.50 17.95 -1.21
CA THR A 286 17.48 16.87 -1.46
C THR A 286 18.53 16.82 -0.35
N LEU A 287 19.21 17.94 -0.10
CA LEU A 287 20.27 18.00 0.91
C LEU A 287 19.73 17.71 2.31
N ARG A 288 18.50 18.15 2.60
CA ARG A 288 17.85 17.93 3.90
C ARG A 288 17.55 16.45 4.14
N ILE A 289 17.01 15.74 3.14
CA ILE A 289 16.77 14.28 3.21
C ILE A 289 18.08 13.55 3.49
N LEU A 290 19.13 13.85 2.71
CA LEU A 290 20.45 13.22 2.86
C LEU A 290 21.05 13.48 4.25
N ASN A 291 20.96 14.71 4.73
CA ASN A 291 21.45 15.10 6.05
C ASN A 291 20.72 14.39 7.19
N ILE A 292 19.38 14.32 7.15
CA ILE A 292 18.60 13.58 8.15
C ILE A 292 18.93 12.10 8.08
N SER A 293 19.05 11.54 6.87
CA SER A 293 19.33 10.11 6.70
C SER A 293 20.68 9.70 7.29
N LEU A 294 21.72 10.53 7.12
CA LEU A 294 23.04 10.27 7.74
C LEU A 294 23.04 10.37 9.27
N GLN A 295 22.06 11.05 9.86
CA GLN A 295 21.94 11.19 11.32
C GLN A 295 21.07 10.09 11.92
N GLU A 296 19.91 9.85 11.31
CA GLU A 296 18.84 9.06 11.90
C GLU A 296 18.74 7.66 11.28
N GLY A 297 19.14 7.49 10.03
CA GLY A 297 19.00 6.24 9.26
C GLY A 297 18.34 6.44 7.90
N ALA A 298 18.48 5.46 7.02
CA ALA A 298 17.92 5.50 5.67
C ALA A 298 16.50 4.92 5.58
N SER A 299 15.68 5.52 4.73
CA SER A 299 14.45 4.94 4.18
C SER A 299 14.55 4.83 2.64
N SER A 300 13.54 4.29 1.95
CA SER A 300 13.51 4.30 0.49
C SER A 300 13.55 5.70 -0.11
N ASP A 301 12.96 6.69 0.58
CA ASP A 301 12.99 8.10 0.17
C ASP A 301 14.42 8.67 0.18
N THR A 302 15.32 8.11 1.00
CA THR A 302 16.74 8.44 0.97
C THR A 302 17.34 8.11 -0.40
N ALA A 303 17.00 6.96 -0.98
CA ALA A 303 17.55 6.56 -2.28
C ALA A 303 17.06 7.46 -3.42
N LEU A 304 15.80 7.92 -3.37
CA LEU A 304 15.29 8.92 -4.30
C LEU A 304 16.10 10.23 -4.20
N ALA A 305 16.40 10.70 -2.99
CA ALA A 305 17.22 11.90 -2.81
C ALA A 305 18.66 11.72 -3.30
N ILE A 306 19.27 10.54 -3.13
CA ILE A 306 20.60 10.22 -3.68
C ILE A 306 20.57 10.29 -5.22
N ALA A 307 19.55 9.69 -5.86
CA ALA A 307 19.39 9.75 -7.32
C ALA A 307 19.22 11.19 -7.82
N HIS A 308 18.42 12.01 -7.11
CA HIS A 308 18.29 13.43 -7.43
C HIS A 308 19.61 14.21 -7.25
N PHE A 309 20.35 13.93 -6.18
CA PHE A 309 21.64 14.56 -5.93
C PHE A 309 22.66 14.21 -7.02
N SER A 310 22.70 12.94 -7.45
CA SER A 310 23.46 12.51 -8.63
C SER A 310 23.12 13.35 -9.87
N GLY A 311 21.84 13.54 -10.17
CA GLY A 311 21.41 14.37 -11.30
C GLY A 311 21.88 15.83 -11.20
N LEU A 312 21.96 16.39 -9.99
CA LEU A 312 22.51 17.73 -9.76
C LEU A 312 24.03 17.77 -10.00
N LEU A 313 24.77 16.74 -9.56
CA LEU A 313 26.20 16.61 -9.83
C LEU A 313 26.50 16.54 -11.32
N GLY A 314 25.75 15.70 -12.05
CA GLY A 314 25.89 15.56 -13.51
C GLY A 314 25.62 16.87 -14.26
N LYS A 315 24.57 17.61 -13.88
CA LYS A 315 24.28 18.95 -14.45
C LYS A 315 25.41 19.96 -14.23
N ASN A 316 26.20 19.79 -13.17
CA ASN A 316 27.34 20.64 -12.85
C ASN A 316 28.67 20.12 -13.44
N GLY A 317 28.63 19.06 -14.25
CA GLY A 317 29.81 18.49 -14.92
C GLY A 317 30.59 17.46 -14.10
N HIS A 318 30.12 17.09 -12.92
CA HIS A 318 30.74 16.07 -12.06
C HIS A 318 30.28 14.66 -12.44
N ASN A 319 30.59 14.23 -13.66
CA ASN A 319 30.05 12.99 -14.25
C ASN A 319 30.47 11.70 -13.51
N GLU A 320 31.72 11.61 -13.05
CA GLU A 320 32.19 10.43 -12.31
C GLU A 320 31.52 10.32 -10.94
N GLU A 321 31.46 11.42 -10.19
CA GLU A 321 30.76 11.48 -8.90
C GLU A 321 29.26 11.17 -9.09
N SER A 322 28.62 11.74 -10.11
CA SER A 322 27.23 11.42 -10.45
C SER A 322 27.02 9.90 -10.66
N ARG A 323 27.92 9.21 -11.37
CA ARG A 323 27.82 7.74 -11.53
C ARG A 323 27.91 6.99 -10.20
N GLU A 324 28.87 7.37 -9.34
CA GLU A 324 29.02 6.76 -8.02
C GLU A 324 27.73 6.91 -7.18
N TRP A 325 27.17 8.12 -7.12
CA TRP A 325 25.94 8.37 -6.38
C TRP A 325 24.74 7.62 -6.98
N SER A 326 24.63 7.53 -8.31
CA SER A 326 23.58 6.72 -8.95
C SER A 326 23.66 5.24 -8.59
N ASP A 327 24.86 4.65 -8.60
CA ASP A 327 25.06 3.25 -8.24
C ASP A 327 24.70 2.98 -6.77
N VAL A 328 25.02 3.93 -5.88
CA VAL A 328 24.62 3.87 -4.47
C VAL A 328 23.11 3.93 -4.32
N ALA A 329 22.43 4.80 -5.09
CA ALA A 329 20.97 4.90 -5.03
C ALA A 329 20.31 3.55 -5.36
N VAL A 330 20.73 2.89 -6.44
CA VAL A 330 20.21 1.57 -6.86
C VAL A 330 20.46 0.53 -5.78
N LYS A 331 21.70 0.40 -5.32
CA LYS A 331 22.06 -0.56 -4.25
C LYS A 331 21.29 -0.32 -2.96
N LEU A 332 21.00 0.95 -2.63
CA LEU A 332 20.25 1.29 -1.43
C LEU A 332 18.78 0.86 -1.57
N VAL A 333 18.13 1.13 -2.71
CA VAL A 333 16.76 0.67 -2.98
C VAL A 333 16.66 -0.86 -2.85
N ASP A 334 17.57 -1.59 -3.50
CA ASP A 334 17.56 -3.06 -3.49
C ASP A 334 17.82 -3.66 -2.11
N SER A 335 18.33 -2.86 -1.18
CA SER A 335 18.60 -3.30 0.18
C SER A 335 17.35 -3.30 1.06
N PHE A 336 16.28 -2.59 0.70
CA PHE A 336 15.04 -2.57 1.48
C PHE A 336 14.18 -3.81 1.18
N PRO A 337 13.52 -4.40 2.20
CA PRO A 337 12.65 -5.54 1.98
C PRO A 337 11.47 -5.13 1.09
N ARG A 338 11.18 -5.95 0.07
CA ARG A 338 9.96 -5.80 -0.75
C ARG A 338 8.79 -6.45 0.00
N THR A 339 8.40 -5.89 1.13
CA THR A 339 7.25 -6.35 1.92
C THR A 339 5.97 -5.72 1.40
N ILE A 340 4.90 -6.52 1.32
CA ILE A 340 3.57 -6.10 0.90
C ILE A 340 3.06 -4.99 1.81
N GLY A 341 2.57 -3.87 1.24
CA GLY A 341 2.06 -2.73 2.00
C GLY A 341 3.13 -1.79 2.57
N SER A 342 4.42 -2.13 2.44
CA SER A 342 5.49 -1.19 2.74
C SER A 342 5.56 -0.09 1.68
N ARG A 343 6.17 1.05 2.02
CA ARG A 343 6.51 2.10 1.04
C ARG A 343 7.39 1.60 -0.11
N HIS A 344 7.97 0.41 0.03
CA HIS A 344 8.90 -0.23 -0.89
C HIS A 344 8.21 -1.14 -1.92
N SER A 345 6.90 -1.41 -1.80
CA SER A 345 6.18 -2.35 -2.67
C SER A 345 5.62 -1.74 -3.97
N ASN A 346 6.08 -0.54 -4.35
CA ASN A 346 5.57 0.20 -5.52
C ASN A 346 6.66 0.47 -6.56
#